data_AF-A2F1S6-F1
#
_entry.id   AF-A2F1S6-F1
#
_cell.length_a   1.000
_cell.length_b   1.000
_cell.length_c   1.000
_cell.angle_alpha   90.00
_cell.angle_beta   90.00
_cell.angle_gamma   90.00
#
_symmetry.space_group_name_H-M   'P 1'
#
loop_
_entity.id
_entity.type
_entity.pdbx_description
1 polymer ?
#
loop_
_entity_poly.entity_id
_entity_poly.type
_entity_poly.pdbx_seq_one_letter_code
_entity_poly.pdbx_strand_id
1 'polypeptide(L)'
;MSKLWHEVKKGTSIATQYVKEKTGVSKSEVNPLFESACEKYQVLNEQFTTFKSDLDVILDSAQKASKSGAEMTKYLQQADKANGSSSQSVVVPVCNFFENNEKVIKEQFNDTVEKDVMANFKEVLKTMDHLGELKSKRNKTALYVGSLKNDTEKYAKNGDSEKLTKAKIEYEQQLDTLNHQTEEFINTVGQLWQTKASILETAIQEFFSITYGLSRQLYGNVQTMEANINSSYASNTAENPYAAVGYSVPPYAPPQ
;
A
#
# COMPACT_ATOMS: atom_id res chain seq x y z
N MET A 1 -29.72 -22.39 -28.33
CA MET A 1 -29.60 -22.35 -26.86
C MET A 1 -28.96 -21.03 -26.46
N SER A 2 -29.49 -20.33 -25.46
CA SER A 2 -28.99 -19.00 -25.07
C SER A 2 -27.60 -19.10 -24.41
N LYS A 3 -26.77 -18.06 -24.57
CA LYS A 3 -25.44 -17.93 -23.94
C LYS A 3 -25.49 -18.17 -22.42
N LEU A 4 -26.57 -17.73 -21.78
CA LEU A 4 -26.84 -17.87 -20.35
C LEU A 4 -26.94 -19.35 -19.92
N TRP A 5 -27.56 -20.19 -20.73
CA TRP A 5 -27.67 -21.63 -20.43
C TRP A 5 -26.32 -22.35 -20.49
N HIS A 6 -25.42 -21.94 -21.39
CA HIS A 6 -24.06 -22.47 -21.45
C HIS A 6 -23.25 -22.12 -20.20
N GLU A 7 -23.35 -20.89 -19.72
CA GLU A 7 -22.68 -20.44 -18.49
C GLU A 7 -23.17 -21.19 -17.25
N VAL A 8 -24.49 -21.40 -17.12
CA VAL A 8 -25.07 -22.17 -16.01
C VAL A 8 -24.58 -23.62 -16.01
N LYS A 9 -24.53 -24.25 -17.20
CA LYS A 9 -24.03 -25.62 -17.35
C LYS A 9 -22.55 -25.71 -16.97
N LYS A 10 -21.73 -24.77 -17.46
CA LYS A 10 -20.31 -24.67 -17.11
C LYS A 10 -20.11 -24.53 -15.60
N GLY A 11 -20.86 -23.64 -14.94
CA GLY A 11 -20.79 -23.44 -13.49
C GLY A 11 -21.13 -24.70 -12.70
N THR A 12 -22.16 -25.43 -13.11
CA THR A 12 -22.57 -26.70 -12.47
C THR A 12 -21.52 -27.79 -12.62
N SER A 13 -20.92 -27.90 -13.81
CA SER A 13 -19.82 -28.84 -14.06
C SER A 13 -18.59 -28.53 -13.20
N ILE A 14 -18.21 -27.26 -13.07
CA ILE A 14 -17.11 -26.81 -12.21
C ILE A 14 -17.38 -27.18 -10.74
N ALA A 15 -18.57 -26.89 -10.23
CA ALA A 15 -18.95 -27.20 -8.85
C ALA A 15 -18.91 -28.71 -8.57
N THR A 16 -19.43 -29.51 -9.50
CA THR A 16 -19.40 -30.97 -9.40
C THR A 16 -17.97 -31.51 -9.39
N GLN A 17 -17.10 -30.97 -10.26
CA GLN A 17 -15.70 -31.38 -10.33
C GLN A 17 -14.93 -31.01 -9.05
N TYR A 18 -15.17 -29.82 -8.50
CA TYR A 18 -14.59 -29.40 -7.23
C TYR A 18 -14.91 -30.38 -6.08
N VAL A 19 -16.17 -30.80 -5.97
CA VAL A 19 -16.59 -31.78 -4.96
C VAL A 19 -15.88 -33.12 -5.17
N LYS A 20 -15.75 -33.59 -6.42
CA LYS A 20 -15.02 -34.83 -6.72
C LYS A 20 -13.55 -34.78 -6.32
N GLU A 21 -12.88 -33.65 -6.54
CA GLU A 21 -11.50 -33.47 -6.10
C GLU A 21 -11.36 -33.44 -4.58
N LYS A 22 -12.27 -32.72 -3.89
CA LYS A 22 -12.26 -32.65 -2.42
C LYS A 22 -12.59 -33.98 -1.73
N THR A 23 -13.41 -34.81 -2.37
CA THR A 23 -13.79 -36.14 -1.86
C THR A 23 -12.83 -37.24 -2.30
N GLY A 24 -11.79 -36.93 -3.08
CA GLY A 24 -10.81 -37.90 -3.57
C GLY A 24 -11.30 -38.80 -4.71
N VAL A 25 -12.50 -38.52 -5.25
CA VAL A 25 -13.10 -39.27 -6.38
C VAL A 25 -12.37 -39.00 -7.69
N SER A 26 -11.71 -37.85 -7.83
CA SER A 26 -10.81 -37.53 -8.93
C SER A 26 -9.60 -36.74 -8.45
N LYS A 27 -8.45 -36.87 -9.11
CA LYS A 27 -7.27 -36.03 -8.86
C LYS A 27 -6.96 -35.22 -10.11
N SER A 28 -6.79 -33.91 -9.94
CA SER A 28 -6.22 -33.06 -10.99
C SER A 28 -4.71 -33.21 -11.02
N GLU A 29 -4.15 -33.08 -12.22
CA GLU A 29 -2.70 -33.06 -12.42
C GLU A 29 -2.14 -31.75 -11.90
N VAL A 30 -1.12 -31.84 -11.06
CA VAL A 30 -0.51 -30.70 -10.39
C VAL A 30 0.66 -30.22 -11.22
N ASN A 31 0.67 -28.94 -11.58
CA ASN A 31 1.81 -28.31 -12.24
C ASN A 31 2.76 -27.75 -11.15
N PRO A 32 3.94 -28.35 -10.91
CA PRO A 32 4.84 -27.93 -9.83
C PRO A 32 5.40 -26.52 -10.01
N LEU A 33 5.58 -26.06 -11.26
CA LEU A 33 6.03 -24.69 -11.54
C LEU A 33 4.96 -23.67 -11.17
N PHE A 34 3.68 -24.01 -11.42
CA PHE A 34 2.56 -23.15 -11.02
C PHE A 34 2.40 -23.09 -9.50
N GLU A 35 2.60 -24.20 -8.78
CA GLU A 35 2.58 -24.21 -7.31
C GLU A 35 3.70 -23.34 -6.73
N SER A 36 4.93 -23.50 -7.23
CA SER A 36 6.05 -22.64 -6.84
C SER A 36 5.78 -21.16 -7.14
N ALA A 37 5.15 -20.86 -8.28
CA ALA A 37 4.73 -19.49 -8.58
C ALA A 37 3.64 -18.99 -7.61
N CYS A 38 2.70 -19.84 -7.18
CA CYS A 38 1.68 -19.49 -6.20
C CYS A 38 2.28 -19.13 -4.84
N GLU A 39 3.31 -19.86 -4.39
CA GLU A 39 4.03 -19.57 -3.15
C GLU A 39 4.75 -18.22 -3.25
N LYS A 40 5.47 -17.98 -4.36
CA LYS A 40 6.14 -16.70 -4.62
C LYS A 40 5.16 -15.54 -4.66
N TYR A 41 4.02 -15.71 -5.33
CA TYR A 41 2.94 -14.73 -5.38
C TYR A 41 2.45 -14.37 -3.97
N GLN A 42 2.25 -15.35 -3.09
CA GLN A 42 1.79 -15.10 -1.72
C GLN A 42 2.79 -14.24 -0.95
N VAL A 43 4.09 -14.57 -1.04
CA VAL A 43 5.16 -13.79 -0.40
C VAL A 43 5.22 -12.36 -0.96
N LEU A 44 5.17 -12.19 -2.28
CA LEU A 44 5.16 -10.87 -2.91
C LEU A 44 3.95 -10.05 -2.46
N ASN A 45 2.77 -10.68 -2.41
CA ASN A 45 1.52 -10.01 -2.04
C ASN A 45 1.56 -9.50 -0.61
N GLU A 46 2.04 -10.33 0.31
CA GLU A 46 2.24 -9.95 1.70
C GLU A 46 3.22 -8.78 1.82
N GLN A 47 4.42 -8.91 1.23
CA GLN A 47 5.45 -7.87 1.31
C GLN A 47 5.00 -6.52 0.75
N PHE A 48 4.38 -6.51 -0.44
CA PHE A 48 3.93 -5.28 -1.06
C PHE A 48 2.73 -4.67 -0.33
N THR A 49 1.78 -5.48 0.15
CA THR A 49 0.64 -4.96 0.90
C THR A 49 1.08 -4.37 2.25
N THR A 50 1.99 -5.05 2.96
CA THR A 50 2.55 -4.55 4.22
C THR A 50 3.28 -3.24 4.01
N PHE A 51 4.16 -3.14 3.01
CA PHE A 51 4.87 -1.91 2.71
C PHE A 51 3.92 -0.72 2.46
N LYS A 52 2.88 -0.93 1.64
CA LYS A 52 1.87 0.10 1.38
C LYS A 52 1.15 0.50 2.67
N SER A 53 0.73 -0.48 3.47
CA SER A 53 0.04 -0.25 4.74
C SER A 53 0.90 0.54 5.72
N ASP A 54 2.19 0.23 5.82
CA ASP A 54 3.12 0.92 6.71
C ASP A 54 3.30 2.38 6.29
N LEU A 55 3.41 2.66 4.98
CA LEU A 55 3.44 4.02 4.46
C LEU A 55 2.16 4.79 4.80
N ASP A 56 0.98 4.20 4.58
CA ASP A 56 -0.30 4.83 4.91
C ASP A 56 -0.35 5.22 6.41
N VAL A 57 0.13 4.33 7.30
CA VAL A 57 0.18 4.57 8.76
C VAL A 57 1.14 5.72 9.10
N ILE A 58 2.30 5.79 8.45
CA ILE A 58 3.27 6.87 8.69
C ILE A 58 2.70 8.22 8.24
N LEU A 59 2.08 8.28 7.07
CA LEU A 59 1.48 9.51 6.54
C LEU A 59 0.33 10.01 7.43
N ASP A 60 -0.55 9.11 7.88
CA ASP A 60 -1.62 9.43 8.81
C ASP A 60 -1.08 9.91 10.17
N SER A 61 -0.02 9.27 10.67
CA SER A 61 0.64 9.67 11.92
C SER A 61 1.26 11.07 11.84
N ALA A 62 1.96 11.38 10.74
CA ALA A 62 2.53 12.70 10.50
C ALA A 62 1.43 13.78 10.45
N GLN A 63 0.31 13.49 9.78
CA GLN A 63 -0.82 14.40 9.69
C GLN A 63 -1.54 14.60 11.04
N LYS A 64 -1.67 13.56 11.85
CA LYS A 64 -2.23 13.67 13.21
C LYS A 64 -1.35 14.50 14.13
N ALA A 65 -0.03 14.29 14.06
CA ALA A 65 0.94 15.07 14.84
C ALA A 65 0.87 16.55 14.47
N SER A 66 0.79 16.89 13.18
CA SER A 66 0.71 18.28 12.74
C SER A 66 -0.58 18.97 13.17
N LYS A 67 -1.73 18.29 13.02
CA LYS A 67 -3.04 18.80 13.49
C LYS A 67 -3.06 19.05 14.99
N SER A 68 -2.48 18.15 15.78
CA SER A 68 -2.40 18.32 17.24
C SER A 68 -1.61 19.59 17.62
N GLY A 69 -0.52 19.85 16.89
CA GLY A 69 0.22 21.10 17.02
C GLY A 69 -0.62 22.34 16.70
N ALA A 70 -1.36 22.31 15.59
CA ALA A 70 -2.27 23.40 15.20
C ALA A 70 -3.47 23.58 16.15
N GLU A 71 -3.89 22.54 16.87
CA GLU A 71 -4.87 22.68 17.95
C GLU A 71 -4.25 23.34 19.19
N MET A 72 -3.02 22.96 19.54
CA MET A 72 -2.29 23.59 20.64
C MET A 72 -2.14 25.10 20.45
N THR A 73 -1.89 25.56 19.21
CA THR A 73 -1.76 26.99 18.92
C THR A 73 -3.06 27.76 19.18
N LYS A 74 -4.23 27.16 18.90
CA LYS A 74 -5.53 27.79 19.20
C LYS A 74 -5.69 28.01 20.71
N TYR A 75 -5.33 27.02 21.53
CA TYR A 75 -5.39 27.15 22.99
C TYR A 75 -4.40 28.19 23.51
N LEU A 76 -3.17 28.25 22.96
CA LEU A 76 -2.19 29.27 23.32
C LEU A 76 -2.67 30.68 22.98
N GLN A 77 -3.23 30.89 21.79
CA GLN A 77 -3.81 32.18 21.39
C GLN A 77 -4.98 32.59 22.28
N GLN A 78 -5.85 31.65 22.67
CA GLN A 78 -6.96 31.92 23.58
C GLN A 78 -6.48 32.30 24.97
N ALA A 79 -5.49 31.58 25.52
CA ALA A 79 -4.91 31.87 26.81
C ALA A 79 -4.24 33.26 26.84
N ASP A 80 -3.49 33.60 25.79
CA ASP A 80 -2.86 34.91 25.69
C ASP A 80 -3.88 36.05 25.56
N LYS A 81 -4.93 35.87 24.74
CA LYS A 81 -6.04 36.84 24.65
C LYS A 81 -6.75 37.04 25.99
N ALA A 82 -6.97 35.96 26.74
CA ALA A 82 -7.56 36.03 28.08
C ALA A 82 -6.66 36.80 29.07
N ASN A 83 -5.34 36.80 28.84
CA ASN A 83 -4.36 37.55 29.61
C ASN A 83 -4.03 38.94 29.02
N GLY A 84 -4.90 39.50 28.16
CA GLY A 84 -4.72 40.83 27.59
C GLY A 84 -3.63 40.92 26.51
N SER A 85 -3.28 39.80 25.88
CA SER A 85 -2.28 39.70 24.80
C SER A 85 -0.86 40.09 25.22
N SER A 86 -0.49 39.84 26.47
CA SER A 86 0.80 40.22 27.04
C SER A 86 1.99 39.41 26.51
N SER A 87 1.75 38.26 25.88
CA SER A 87 2.78 37.27 25.51
C SER A 87 2.87 37.06 24.00
N GLN A 88 2.35 37.99 23.20
CA GLN A 88 2.33 37.93 21.73
C GLN A 88 3.72 37.67 21.12
N SER A 89 4.78 38.19 21.75
CA SER A 89 6.17 38.00 21.31
C SER A 89 6.66 36.54 21.36
N VAL A 90 6.01 35.69 22.15
CA VAL A 90 6.30 34.25 22.24
C VAL A 90 5.21 33.44 21.53
N VAL A 91 3.95 33.82 21.73
CA VAL A 91 2.79 33.09 21.21
C VAL A 91 2.77 33.13 19.68
N VAL A 92 3.00 34.28 19.05
CA VAL A 92 2.95 34.40 17.58
C VAL A 92 4.03 33.53 16.90
N PRO A 93 5.31 33.55 17.30
CA PRO A 93 6.31 32.64 16.75
C PRO A 93 5.95 31.16 16.88
N VAL A 94 5.41 30.74 18.04
CA VAL A 94 4.98 29.35 18.26
C VAL A 94 3.78 28.99 17.37
N CYS A 95 2.82 29.89 17.21
CA CYS A 95 1.70 29.70 16.30
C CYS A 95 2.16 29.50 14.86
N ASN A 96 3.02 30.41 14.38
CA ASN A 96 3.57 30.35 13.04
C ASN A 96 4.36 29.05 12.81
N PHE A 97 5.10 28.57 13.81
CA PHE A 97 5.83 27.29 13.73
C PHE A 97 4.90 26.11 13.43
N PHE A 98 3.83 25.92 14.20
CA PHE A 98 2.92 24.79 13.98
C PHE A 98 2.08 24.94 12.71
N GLU A 99 1.62 26.15 12.38
CA GLU A 99 0.90 26.41 11.12
C GLU A 99 1.77 26.12 9.90
N ASN A 100 3.04 26.56 9.92
CA ASN A 100 4.00 26.26 8.85
C ASN A 100 4.29 24.76 8.76
N ASN A 101 4.46 24.07 9.89
CA ASN A 101 4.68 22.62 9.92
C ASN A 101 3.47 21.84 9.39
N GLU A 102 2.24 22.24 9.74
CA GLU A 102 1.03 21.64 9.20
C GLU A 102 0.99 21.77 7.67
N LYS A 103 1.30 22.96 7.16
CA LYS A 103 1.37 23.21 5.72
C LYS A 103 2.44 22.35 5.04
N VAL A 104 3.66 22.31 5.57
CA VAL A 104 4.76 21.51 5.02
C VAL A 104 4.41 20.02 5.02
N ILE A 105 3.85 19.50 6.12
CA ILE A 105 3.48 18.08 6.21
C ILE A 105 2.36 17.75 5.22
N LYS A 106 1.33 18.60 5.12
CA LYS A 106 0.18 18.33 4.27
C LYS A 106 0.48 18.51 2.78
N GLU A 107 1.04 19.65 2.40
CA GLU A 107 1.19 20.06 0.98
C GLU A 107 2.52 19.63 0.36
N GLN A 108 3.52 19.28 1.17
CA GLN A 108 4.83 18.89 0.65
C GLN A 108 5.14 17.43 0.98
N PHE A 109 5.09 17.04 2.26
CA PHE A 109 5.44 15.67 2.61
C PHE A 109 4.45 14.64 2.06
N ASN A 110 3.17 14.75 2.44
CA ASN A 110 2.16 13.76 2.03
C ASN A 110 1.97 13.72 0.51
N ASP A 111 1.86 14.90 -0.13
CA ASP A 111 1.66 15.00 -1.57
C ASP A 111 2.87 14.45 -2.36
N THR A 112 4.10 14.68 -1.90
CA THR A 112 5.31 14.14 -2.54
C THR A 112 5.44 12.63 -2.32
N VAL A 113 5.14 12.11 -1.12
CA VAL A 113 5.14 10.64 -0.91
C VAL A 113 4.10 9.95 -1.79
N GLU A 114 2.88 10.50 -1.86
CA GLU A 114 1.82 9.93 -2.71
C GLU A 114 2.21 9.94 -4.19
N LYS A 115 2.80 11.05 -4.66
CA LYS A 115 3.17 11.21 -6.06
C LYS A 115 4.40 10.40 -6.47
N ASP A 116 5.45 10.44 -5.66
CA ASP A 116 6.77 9.95 -6.08
C ASP A 116 7.01 8.51 -5.61
N VAL A 117 6.47 8.12 -4.44
CA VAL A 117 6.63 6.76 -3.90
C VAL A 117 5.41 5.88 -4.24
N MET A 118 4.20 6.34 -3.90
CA MET A 118 3.00 5.50 -4.00
C MET A 118 2.53 5.29 -5.44
N ALA A 119 2.79 6.21 -6.37
CA ALA A 119 2.42 6.05 -7.77
C ALA A 119 3.14 4.86 -8.42
N ASN A 120 4.44 4.68 -8.16
CA ASN A 120 5.21 3.53 -8.63
C ASN A 120 4.68 2.21 -8.03
N PHE A 121 4.32 2.26 -6.75
CA PHE A 121 3.78 1.11 -6.04
C PHE A 121 2.36 0.73 -6.50
N LYS A 122 1.57 1.70 -6.95
CA LYS A 122 0.20 1.49 -7.44
C LYS A 122 0.15 0.54 -8.64
N GLU A 123 1.09 0.66 -9.58
CA GLU A 123 1.16 -0.23 -10.74
C GLU A 123 1.56 -1.66 -10.34
N VAL A 124 2.45 -1.80 -9.35
CA VAL A 124 2.80 -3.10 -8.78
C VAL A 124 1.57 -3.75 -8.13
N LEU A 125 0.82 -3.00 -7.31
CA LEU A 125 -0.38 -3.51 -6.65
C LEU A 125 -1.48 -3.91 -7.65
N LYS A 126 -1.69 -3.12 -8.71
CA LYS A 126 -2.60 -3.52 -9.81
C LYS A 126 -2.18 -4.82 -10.48
N THR A 127 -0.87 -5.02 -10.66
CA THR A 127 -0.35 -6.27 -11.21
C THR A 127 -0.62 -7.45 -10.25
N MET A 128 -0.50 -7.23 -8.94
CA MET A 128 -0.83 -8.24 -7.93
C MET A 128 -2.32 -8.59 -7.89
N ASP A 129 -3.20 -7.60 -8.07
CA ASP A 129 -4.65 -7.82 -8.18
C ASP A 129 -4.98 -8.64 -9.44
N HIS A 130 -4.42 -8.26 -10.59
CA HIS A 130 -4.55 -9.03 -11.84
C HIS A 130 -4.09 -10.48 -11.69
N LEU A 131 -2.95 -10.71 -11.03
CA LEU A 131 -2.45 -12.05 -10.74
C LEU A 131 -3.42 -12.85 -9.84
N GLY A 132 -4.04 -12.20 -8.85
CA GLY A 132 -5.07 -12.82 -8.01
C GLY A 132 -6.29 -13.26 -8.81
N GLU A 133 -6.77 -12.40 -9.70
CA GLU A 133 -7.86 -12.70 -10.62
C GLU A 133 -7.50 -13.83 -11.59
N LEU A 134 -6.30 -13.76 -12.19
CA LEU A 134 -5.79 -14.76 -13.12
C LEU A 134 -5.67 -16.13 -12.45
N LYS A 135 -5.15 -16.21 -11.21
CA LYS A 135 -5.09 -17.43 -10.40
C LYS A 135 -6.50 -18.02 -10.18
N SER A 136 -7.47 -17.19 -9.81
CA SER A 136 -8.86 -17.60 -9.62
C SER A 136 -9.48 -18.12 -10.92
N LYS A 137 -9.28 -17.41 -12.03
CA LYS A 137 -9.74 -17.79 -13.36
C LYS A 137 -9.12 -19.10 -13.83
N ARG A 138 -7.81 -19.26 -13.67
CA ARG A 138 -7.04 -20.49 -13.96
C ARG A 138 -7.62 -21.67 -13.20
N ASN A 139 -7.90 -21.53 -11.91
CA ASN A 139 -8.49 -22.61 -11.10
C ASN A 139 -9.87 -23.03 -11.61
N LYS A 140 -10.72 -22.07 -12.01
CA LYS A 140 -12.02 -22.39 -12.63
C LYS A 140 -11.85 -23.12 -13.96
N THR A 141 -10.90 -22.70 -14.80
CA THR A 141 -10.58 -23.37 -16.06
C THR A 141 -10.09 -24.80 -15.82
N ALA A 142 -9.20 -25.01 -14.85
CA ALA A 142 -8.66 -26.33 -14.51
C ALA A 142 -9.76 -27.32 -14.10
N LEU A 143 -10.68 -26.89 -13.23
CA LEU A 143 -11.85 -27.68 -12.85
C LEU A 143 -12.74 -27.99 -14.06
N TYR A 144 -12.90 -27.04 -14.98
CA TYR A 144 -13.71 -27.27 -16.18
C TYR A 144 -13.05 -28.28 -17.13
N VAL A 145 -11.74 -28.18 -17.35
CA VAL A 145 -10.93 -29.15 -18.10
C VAL A 145 -11.05 -30.54 -17.49
N GLY A 146 -10.95 -30.66 -16.15
CA GLY A 146 -11.16 -31.92 -15.44
C GLY A 146 -12.56 -32.51 -15.65
N SER A 147 -13.61 -31.67 -15.68
CA SER A 147 -14.96 -32.11 -16.02
C SER A 147 -15.08 -32.59 -17.46
N LEU A 148 -14.49 -31.88 -18.43
CA LEU A 148 -14.52 -32.24 -19.84
C LEU A 148 -13.75 -33.54 -20.11
N LYS A 149 -12.62 -33.76 -19.41
CA LYS A 149 -11.90 -35.04 -19.43
C LYS A 149 -12.81 -36.19 -18.99
N ASN A 150 -13.51 -36.03 -17.88
CA ASN A 150 -14.47 -37.04 -17.41
C ASN A 150 -15.61 -37.28 -18.42
N ASP A 151 -16.11 -36.23 -19.07
CA ASP A 151 -17.15 -36.34 -20.09
C ASP A 151 -16.66 -37.07 -21.34
N THR A 152 -15.45 -36.77 -21.83
CA THR A 152 -14.85 -37.48 -22.97
C THR A 152 -14.67 -38.97 -22.67
N GLU A 153 -14.19 -39.33 -21.49
CA GLU A 153 -14.07 -40.74 -21.06
C GLU A 153 -15.44 -41.43 -20.98
N LYS A 154 -16.46 -40.73 -20.47
CA LYS A 154 -17.84 -41.25 -20.38
C LYS A 154 -18.46 -41.48 -21.76
N TYR A 155 -18.37 -40.51 -22.67
CA TYR A 155 -18.95 -40.64 -24.01
C TYR A 155 -18.21 -41.67 -24.87
N ALA A 156 -16.89 -41.81 -24.69
CA ALA A 156 -16.12 -42.87 -25.32
C ALA A 156 -16.60 -44.27 -24.89
N LYS A 157 -16.84 -44.48 -23.60
CA LYS A 157 -17.38 -45.75 -23.07
C LYS A 157 -18.80 -46.05 -23.56
N ASN A 158 -19.62 -45.01 -23.72
CA ASN A 158 -21.03 -45.16 -24.11
C ASN A 158 -21.25 -45.23 -25.63
N GLY A 159 -20.22 -45.06 -26.45
CA GLY A 159 -20.33 -45.10 -27.92
C GLY A 159 -21.04 -43.89 -28.55
N ASP A 160 -21.20 -42.78 -27.84
CA ASP A 160 -21.86 -41.56 -28.34
C ASP A 160 -20.86 -40.67 -29.09
N SER A 161 -20.64 -40.99 -30.37
CA SER A 161 -19.62 -40.36 -31.22
C SER A 161 -19.80 -38.84 -31.37
N GLU A 162 -21.05 -38.37 -31.45
CA GLU A 162 -21.33 -36.94 -31.62
C GLU A 162 -20.98 -36.15 -30.35
N LYS A 163 -21.42 -36.63 -29.18
CA LYS A 163 -21.08 -35.97 -27.90
C LYS A 163 -19.59 -36.09 -27.57
N LEU A 164 -18.97 -37.22 -27.92
CA LEU A 164 -17.53 -37.40 -27.76
C LEU A 164 -16.75 -36.36 -28.57
N THR A 165 -17.10 -36.16 -29.84
CA THR A 165 -16.42 -35.21 -30.71
C THR A 165 -16.55 -33.78 -30.18
N LYS A 166 -17.78 -33.38 -29.78
CA LYS A 166 -18.02 -32.05 -29.17
C LYS A 166 -17.22 -31.84 -27.88
N ALA A 167 -17.22 -32.84 -26.99
CA ALA A 167 -16.48 -32.76 -25.73
C ALA A 167 -14.95 -32.70 -25.93
N LYS A 168 -14.41 -33.39 -26.94
CA LYS A 168 -12.98 -33.33 -27.28
C LYS A 168 -12.56 -31.95 -27.78
N ILE A 169 -13.33 -31.36 -28.71
CA ILE A 169 -13.05 -30.00 -29.22
C ILE A 169 -13.06 -28.99 -28.07
N GLU A 170 -14.08 -29.05 -27.20
CA GLU A 170 -14.18 -28.13 -26.07
C GLU A 170 -13.07 -28.37 -25.02
N TYR A 171 -12.70 -29.63 -24.78
CA TYR A 171 -11.57 -29.98 -23.92
C TYR A 171 -10.26 -29.37 -24.41
N GLU A 172 -9.92 -29.55 -25.70
CA GLU A 172 -8.70 -29.01 -26.30
C GLU A 172 -8.64 -27.48 -26.18
N GLN A 173 -9.74 -26.79 -26.51
CA GLN A 173 -9.82 -25.33 -26.39
C GLN A 173 -9.62 -24.82 -24.95
N GLN A 174 -10.21 -25.51 -23.96
CA GLN A 174 -10.08 -25.11 -22.55
C GLN A 174 -8.72 -25.50 -21.98
N LEU A 175 -8.10 -26.58 -22.47
CA LEU A 175 -6.74 -26.97 -22.11
C LEU A 175 -5.73 -25.93 -22.60
N ASP A 176 -5.86 -25.45 -23.84
CA ASP A 176 -5.03 -24.35 -24.37
C ASP A 176 -5.20 -23.07 -23.54
N THR A 177 -6.44 -22.74 -23.18
CA THR A 177 -6.75 -21.62 -22.28
C THR A 177 -6.09 -21.77 -20.92
N LEU A 178 -6.11 -22.98 -20.35
CA LEU A 178 -5.49 -23.29 -19.06
C LEU A 178 -3.96 -23.15 -19.11
N ASN A 179 -3.35 -23.63 -20.19
CA ASN A 179 -1.90 -23.54 -20.40
C ASN A 179 -1.48 -22.08 -20.53
N HIS A 180 -2.17 -21.30 -21.35
CA HIS A 180 -1.90 -19.87 -21.50
C HIS A 180 -2.01 -19.10 -20.17
N GLN A 181 -3.07 -19.33 -19.40
CA GLN A 181 -3.24 -18.71 -18.07
C GLN A 181 -2.14 -19.13 -17.09
N THR A 182 -1.68 -20.38 -17.19
CA THR A 182 -0.62 -20.91 -16.32
C THR A 182 0.73 -20.27 -16.67
N GLU A 183 1.07 -20.18 -17.95
CA GLU A 183 2.30 -19.54 -18.43
C GLU A 183 2.32 -18.04 -18.12
N GLU A 184 1.23 -17.32 -18.39
CA GLU A 184 1.09 -15.90 -18.06
C GLU A 184 1.36 -15.68 -16.56
N PHE A 185 0.69 -16.45 -15.69
CA PHE A 185 0.87 -16.32 -14.24
C PHE A 185 2.32 -16.61 -13.80
N ILE A 186 2.91 -17.71 -14.28
CA ILE A 186 4.30 -18.09 -13.95
C ILE A 186 5.28 -17.01 -14.40
N ASN A 187 5.13 -16.51 -15.63
CA ASN A 187 6.04 -15.53 -16.21
C ASN A 187 5.95 -14.19 -15.48
N THR A 188 4.73 -13.68 -15.24
CA THR A 188 4.54 -12.40 -14.55
C THR A 188 5.00 -12.46 -13.09
N VAL A 189 4.67 -13.54 -12.35
CA VAL A 189 5.22 -13.73 -10.99
C VAL A 189 6.74 -13.86 -11.03
N GLY A 190 7.27 -14.59 -12.01
CA GLY A 190 8.71 -14.74 -12.20
C GLY A 190 9.42 -13.40 -12.38
N GLN A 191 8.87 -12.52 -13.23
CA GLN A 191 9.40 -11.17 -13.44
C GLN A 191 9.39 -10.35 -12.16
N LEU A 192 8.25 -10.27 -11.47
CA LEU A 192 8.14 -9.57 -10.19
C LEU A 192 9.10 -10.13 -9.14
N TRP A 193 9.29 -11.45 -9.11
CA TRP A 193 10.19 -12.10 -8.16
C TRP A 193 11.65 -11.69 -8.36
N GLN A 194 12.08 -11.51 -9.61
CA GLN A 194 13.45 -11.05 -9.92
C GLN A 194 13.66 -9.57 -9.59
N THR A 195 12.62 -8.74 -9.72
CA THR A 195 12.73 -7.29 -9.53
C THR A 195 12.28 -6.80 -8.15
N LYS A 196 11.70 -7.67 -7.30
CA LYS A 196 11.11 -7.30 -6.01
C LYS A 196 12.02 -6.47 -5.11
N ALA A 197 13.31 -6.80 -5.06
CA ALA A 197 14.27 -6.09 -4.21
C ALA A 197 14.45 -4.65 -4.69
N SER A 198 14.62 -4.45 -6.01
CA SER A 198 14.77 -3.13 -6.61
C SER A 198 13.49 -2.30 -6.51
N ILE A 199 12.31 -2.91 -6.62
CA ILE A 199 11.02 -2.24 -6.43
C ILE A 199 10.93 -1.65 -5.01
N LEU A 200 11.19 -2.48 -3.99
CA LEU A 200 11.11 -2.05 -2.60
C LEU A 200 12.22 -1.09 -2.22
N GLU A 201 13.46 -1.36 -2.64
CA GLU A 201 14.62 -0.53 -2.32
C GLU A 201 14.47 0.88 -2.89
N THR A 202 14.04 1.00 -4.15
CA THR A 202 13.77 2.31 -4.77
C THR A 202 12.73 3.08 -3.98
N ALA A 203 11.59 2.45 -3.67
CA ALA A 203 10.52 3.10 -2.92
C ALA A 203 10.96 3.53 -1.50
N ILE A 204 11.76 2.70 -0.83
CA ILE A 204 12.34 3.02 0.48
C ILE A 204 13.31 4.21 0.36
N GLN A 205 14.21 4.20 -0.61
CA GLN A 205 15.18 5.28 -0.82
C GLN A 205 14.49 6.62 -1.12
N GLU A 206 13.48 6.61 -1.97
CA GLU A 206 12.66 7.79 -2.28
C GLU A 206 11.96 8.30 -1.01
N PHE A 207 11.31 7.41 -0.26
CA PHE A 207 10.65 7.75 0.99
C PHE A 207 11.61 8.36 2.03
N PHE A 208 12.80 7.78 2.22
CA PHE A 208 13.81 8.32 3.12
C PHE A 208 14.35 9.68 2.67
N SER A 209 14.55 9.87 1.36
CA SER A 209 14.96 11.16 0.80
C SER A 209 13.94 12.25 1.12
N ILE A 210 12.65 11.95 0.92
CA ILE A 210 11.54 12.85 1.23
C ILE A 210 11.46 13.13 2.74
N THR A 211 11.59 12.10 3.57
CA THR A 211 11.57 12.21 5.05
C THR A 211 12.75 13.04 5.57
N TYR A 212 13.93 12.88 4.99
CA TYR A 212 15.10 13.70 5.31
C TYR A 212 14.87 15.17 4.91
N GLY A 213 14.28 15.40 3.74
CA GLY A 213 13.85 16.73 3.29
C GLY A 213 12.88 17.39 4.29
N LEU A 214 11.85 16.66 4.71
CA LEU A 214 10.92 17.11 5.74
C LEU A 214 11.65 17.47 7.03
N SER A 215 12.52 16.58 7.54
CA SER A 215 13.25 16.80 8.79
C SER A 215 14.08 18.09 8.76
N ARG A 216 14.74 18.38 7.62
CA ARG A 216 15.49 19.64 7.43
C ARG A 216 14.58 20.87 7.45
N GLN A 217 13.41 20.80 6.82
CA GLN A 217 12.45 21.91 6.82
C GLN A 217 11.89 22.17 8.22
N LEU A 218 11.49 21.12 8.94
CA LEU A 218 10.99 21.22 10.31
C LEU A 218 12.05 21.83 11.23
N TYR A 219 13.31 21.40 11.10
CA TYR A 219 14.43 21.99 11.84
C TYR A 219 14.62 23.48 11.53
N GLY A 220 14.55 23.88 10.25
CA GLY A 220 14.59 25.30 9.87
C GLY A 220 13.46 26.12 10.49
N ASN A 221 12.26 25.53 10.62
CA ASN A 221 11.13 26.17 11.30
C ASN A 221 11.39 26.34 12.81
N VAL A 222 12.02 25.35 13.46
CA VAL A 222 12.44 25.47 14.88
C VAL A 222 13.43 26.63 15.05
N GLN A 223 14.47 26.70 14.21
CA GLN A 223 15.46 27.78 14.27
C GLN A 223 14.83 29.16 14.07
N THR A 224 13.88 29.27 13.15
CA THR A 224 13.13 30.52 12.90
C THR A 224 12.30 30.92 14.12
N MET A 225 11.60 29.97 14.74
CA MET A 225 10.85 30.21 15.97
C MET A 225 11.76 30.70 17.10
N GLU A 226 12.88 30.01 17.32
CA GLU A 226 13.86 30.35 18.35
C GLU A 226 14.45 31.76 18.16
N ALA A 227 14.85 32.09 16.93
CA ALA A 227 15.37 33.42 16.61
C ALA A 227 14.35 34.54 16.87
N ASN A 228 13.08 34.32 16.54
CA ASN A 228 12.00 35.29 16.77
C ASN A 228 11.68 35.48 18.26
N ILE A 229 11.74 34.41 19.05
CA ILE A 229 11.56 34.47 20.50
C ILE A 229 12.73 35.22 21.14
N ASN A 230 13.98 34.87 20.78
CA ASN A 230 15.18 35.48 21.34
C ASN A 230 15.32 36.97 20.98
N SER A 231 14.98 37.37 19.76
CA SER A 231 14.99 38.78 19.36
C SER A 231 14.00 39.61 20.17
N SER A 232 12.84 39.04 20.50
CA SER A 232 11.83 39.68 21.33
C SER A 232 12.29 39.87 22.79
N TYR A 233 13.07 38.93 23.35
CA TYR A 233 13.66 39.11 24.67
C TYR A 233 14.74 40.19 24.68
N ALA A 234 15.55 40.27 23.62
CA ALA A 234 16.59 41.29 23.47
C ALA A 234 15.99 42.71 23.36
N SER A 235 14.87 42.90 22.65
CA SER A 235 14.19 44.20 22.57
C SER A 235 13.58 44.61 23.91
N ASN A 236 12.94 43.68 24.62
CA ASN A 236 12.31 43.97 25.92
C ASN A 236 13.32 44.32 27.02
N THR A 237 14.51 43.73 27.00
CA THR A 237 15.60 44.04 27.94
C THR A 237 16.29 45.37 27.62
N ALA A 238 16.31 45.80 26.35
CA ALA A 238 16.82 47.11 25.95
C ALA A 238 15.88 48.27 26.33
N GLU A 239 14.56 48.06 26.29
CA GLU A 239 13.55 49.08 26.67
C GLU A 239 13.32 49.18 28.18
N ASN A 240 13.63 48.13 28.95
CA ASN A 240 13.57 48.16 30.41
C ASN A 240 14.72 47.32 31.03
N PRO A 241 15.90 47.92 31.29
CA PRO A 241 17.07 47.20 31.80
C PRO A 241 16.87 46.61 33.21
N TYR A 242 15.79 46.99 33.92
CA TYR A 242 15.44 46.44 35.23
C TYR A 242 14.51 45.22 35.16
N ALA A 243 13.99 44.85 33.98
CA ALA A 243 13.17 43.66 33.79
C ALA A 243 14.00 42.35 33.67
N ALA A 244 15.32 42.44 33.53
CA ALA A 244 16.23 41.31 33.34
C ALA A 244 16.50 40.46 34.61
N VAL A 245 15.84 40.75 35.73
CA VAL A 245 16.03 40.02 37.00
C VAL A 245 14.98 38.92 37.14
N GLY A 246 15.12 37.86 36.34
CA GLY A 246 14.32 36.65 36.50
C GLY A 246 14.39 35.78 35.25
N TYR A 247 14.87 34.55 35.40
CA TYR A 247 15.03 33.52 34.36
C TYR A 247 16.30 33.63 33.50
N SER A 248 17.46 33.47 34.13
CA SER A 248 18.58 32.81 33.45
C SER A 248 18.28 31.31 33.40
N VAL A 249 18.03 30.77 32.20
CA VAL A 249 18.08 29.32 31.98
C VAL A 249 19.56 28.94 31.90
N PRO A 250 20.11 28.13 32.82
CA PRO A 250 21.50 27.74 32.74
C PRO A 250 21.75 26.92 31.46
N PRO A 251 22.90 27.09 30.80
CA PRO A 251 23.22 26.33 29.60
C PRO A 251 23.25 24.83 29.93
N TYR A 252 22.59 24.04 29.10
CA TYR A 252 22.58 22.57 29.21
C TYR A 252 23.99 22.04 28.98
N ALA A 253 24.61 21.49 30.04
CA ALA A 253 25.84 20.73 29.92
C ALA A 253 25.49 19.28 29.51
N PRO A 254 25.97 18.78 28.35
CA PRO A 254 25.74 17.38 28.00
C PRO A 254 26.46 16.46 29.00
N PRO A 255 25.84 15.32 29.36
CA PRO A 255 26.46 14.36 30.28
C PRO A 255 27.74 13.76 29.68
N GLN A 256 28.77 13.64 30.52
CA GLN A 256 30.04 12.97 30.22
C GLN A 256 29.91 11.45 30.28
#